data_AF-A0A8T7F7C5-F1
#
_entry.id   AF-A0A8T7F7C5-F1
#
_cell.length_a   1.000
_cell.length_b   1.000
_cell.length_c   1.000
_cell.angle_alpha   90.00
_cell.angle_beta   90.00
_cell.angle_gamma   90.00
#
_symmetry.space_group_name_H-M   'P 1'
#
loop_
_entity.id
_entity.type
_entity.pdbx_description
1 polymer ?
#
loop_
_entity_poly.entity_id
_entity_poly.type
_entity_poly.pdbx_seq_one_letter_code
_entity_poly.pdbx_strand_id
1 'polypeptide(L)'
;MSENPRPHDDYIPDEFDDNGFDEPFDESITDEPSPSAAETMVGQTTQQFTMPDSQEQHRWEGVEPIPAGPDELYDETLRADDIPPIVRPGEETQTPPTETRRRRVRQPSERTAEERDRIREIQPELIRQQRPGRLAIAPLAFGLIGLGSLLLAENFVEELEITAGAAIIILLGSFVLTTVFRFFESGRRQRGLFFVGIVLLIWGGVVALNVLREDKFPLDEFWPLTIAGVGAAFFITFLFERNHQAGLVFPGIILMFASGVAFLITLDVIGSDVTDAVKDFWPLIVAVVGLLLFPAAFQKR
;
A
#
# COMPACT_ATOMS: atom_id res chain seq x y z
N MET A 1 -25.67 -44.34 66.86
CA MET A 1 -25.03 -43.04 67.21
C MET A 1 -24.41 -42.53 65.92
N SER A 2 -25.12 -41.85 65.01
CA SER A 2 -25.89 -40.61 65.14
C SER A 2 -25.04 -39.47 65.67
N GLU A 3 -24.49 -38.66 64.77
CA GLU A 3 -24.56 -37.18 64.79
C GLU A 3 -23.87 -36.56 63.55
N ASN A 4 -24.71 -36.09 62.62
CA ASN A 4 -24.56 -34.86 61.84
C ASN A 4 -25.46 -33.83 62.58
N PRO A 5 -25.39 -32.48 62.47
CA PRO A 5 -24.60 -31.58 61.60
C PRO A 5 -24.05 -30.30 62.31
N ARG A 6 -23.29 -29.44 61.62
CA ARG A 6 -23.70 -28.06 61.22
C ARG A 6 -22.54 -27.15 60.75
N PRO A 7 -22.87 -26.16 59.89
CA PRO A 7 -21.92 -25.27 59.21
C PRO A 7 -21.59 -24.04 60.06
N HIS A 8 -20.41 -23.44 59.86
CA HIS A 8 -20.08 -22.12 60.41
C HIS A 8 -20.10 -21.08 59.29
N ASP A 9 -21.17 -20.28 59.35
CA ASP A 9 -21.21 -18.81 59.31
C ASP A 9 -20.24 -18.07 58.39
N ASP A 10 -20.88 -17.52 57.35
CA ASP A 10 -20.73 -16.15 56.83
C ASP A 10 -19.86 -15.21 57.69
N TYR A 11 -18.73 -14.80 57.11
CA TYR A 11 -18.06 -13.56 57.48
C TYR A 11 -17.97 -12.67 56.25
N ILE A 12 -18.91 -11.73 56.14
CA ILE A 12 -18.84 -10.57 55.24
C ILE A 12 -18.33 -9.42 56.11
N PRO A 13 -17.10 -8.94 55.93
CA PRO A 13 -16.71 -7.62 56.43
C PRO A 13 -17.22 -6.56 55.44
N ASP A 14 -18.27 -5.86 55.87
CA ASP A 14 -18.55 -4.50 55.45
C ASP A 14 -17.45 -3.58 56.00
N GLU A 15 -16.53 -3.13 55.15
CA GLU A 15 -15.72 -1.95 55.43
C GLU A 15 -15.84 -0.98 54.24
N PHE A 16 -16.79 -0.05 54.43
CA PHE A 16 -16.75 1.27 53.85
C PHE A 16 -15.46 1.96 54.29
N ASP A 17 -14.54 2.20 53.37
CA ASP A 17 -13.55 3.28 53.55
C ASP A 17 -13.88 4.40 52.57
N ASP A 18 -14.61 5.35 53.14
CA ASP A 18 -14.79 6.74 52.75
C ASP A 18 -13.43 7.44 52.70
N ASN A 19 -12.69 7.25 51.61
CA ASN A 19 -11.50 8.03 51.32
C ASN A 19 -11.90 9.36 50.67
N GLY A 20 -12.36 10.27 51.54
CA GLY A 20 -11.79 11.60 51.69
C GLY A 20 -11.30 12.26 50.41
N PHE A 21 -12.26 12.80 49.65
CA PHE A 21 -12.03 13.78 48.61
C PHE A 21 -11.80 15.15 49.27
N ASP A 22 -10.58 15.43 49.72
CA ASP A 22 -10.14 16.75 50.18
C ASP A 22 -8.65 16.93 49.79
N GLU A 23 -8.37 17.14 48.50
CA GLU A 23 -7.10 17.75 48.11
C GLU A 23 -7.25 19.28 48.19
N PRO A 24 -6.47 19.97 49.06
CA PRO A 24 -6.41 21.41 49.02
C PRO A 24 -5.68 21.85 47.75
N PHE A 25 -6.35 22.70 46.97
CA PHE A 25 -5.74 23.52 45.93
C PHE A 25 -4.52 24.27 46.52
N ASP A 26 -3.32 23.80 46.20
CA ASP A 26 -2.08 24.54 46.44
C ASP A 26 -1.87 25.51 45.28
N GLU A 27 -2.44 26.70 45.45
CA GLU A 27 -2.25 27.88 44.60
C GLU A 27 -0.85 28.48 44.89
N SER A 28 0.22 27.73 44.61
CA SER A 28 1.59 28.24 44.69
C SER A 28 2.00 28.85 43.34
N ILE A 29 1.72 30.15 43.29
CA ILE A 29 2.42 31.19 42.54
C ILE A 29 3.87 30.77 42.28
N THR A 30 4.19 30.43 41.03
CA THR A 30 5.57 30.35 40.56
C THR A 30 5.82 31.55 39.66
N ASP A 31 6.72 32.38 40.18
CA ASP A 31 7.18 33.66 39.68
C ASP A 31 7.55 33.66 38.19
N GLU A 32 7.12 34.70 37.49
CA GLU A 32 7.67 35.11 36.21
C GLU A 32 9.19 35.36 36.32
N PRO A 33 10.04 34.68 35.54
CA PRO A 33 11.40 35.15 35.33
C PRO A 33 11.41 36.31 34.32
N SER A 34 11.78 37.48 34.82
CA SER A 34 12.17 38.68 34.06
C SER A 34 13.08 38.37 32.85
N PRO A 35 12.78 38.88 31.64
CA PRO A 35 13.74 38.86 30.54
C PRO A 35 14.80 39.96 30.73
N SER A 36 15.86 39.63 31.47
CA SER A 36 17.08 40.42 31.55
C SER A 36 17.99 40.14 30.34
N ALA A 37 18.07 41.12 29.46
CA ALA A 37 19.28 41.58 28.77
C ALA A 37 20.42 40.56 28.53
N ALA A 38 20.49 40.07 27.28
CA ALA A 38 21.72 39.74 26.57
C ALA A 38 21.38 39.82 25.06
N GLU A 39 21.52 40.96 24.38
CA GLU A 39 22.79 41.46 23.84
C GLU A 39 23.90 40.41 23.83
N THR A 40 24.11 39.73 22.70
CA THR A 40 25.45 39.39 22.17
C THR A 40 25.35 38.83 20.73
N MET A 41 25.98 39.58 19.82
CA MET A 41 26.61 39.19 18.55
C MET A 41 25.77 38.62 17.40
N VAL A 42 25.35 39.56 16.55
CA VAL A 42 25.27 39.40 15.10
C VAL A 42 26.69 39.13 14.55
N GLY A 43 26.98 37.85 14.28
CA GLY A 43 28.11 37.43 13.46
C GLY A 43 27.65 37.24 12.01
N GLN A 44 27.83 38.25 11.17
CA GLN A 44 27.69 38.14 9.72
C GLN A 44 28.78 37.21 9.17
N THR A 45 28.44 35.94 8.96
CA THR A 45 29.26 35.06 8.11
C THR A 45 28.75 35.17 6.68
N THR A 46 29.27 36.17 5.97
CA THR A 46 29.24 36.22 4.51
C THR A 46 30.11 35.07 3.98
N GLN A 47 29.52 33.88 3.79
CA GLN A 47 30.14 32.88 2.93
C GLN A 47 29.93 33.32 1.48
N GLN A 48 31.03 33.79 0.88
CA GLN A 48 31.18 33.89 -0.57
C GLN A 48 30.86 32.54 -1.19
N PHE A 49 29.70 32.47 -1.85
CA PHE A 49 29.37 31.40 -2.77
C PHE A 49 30.16 31.62 -4.06
N THR A 50 31.34 31.02 -4.15
CA THR A 50 32.11 30.92 -5.39
C THR A 50 31.37 29.94 -6.31
N MET A 51 30.80 30.44 -7.40
CA MET A 51 30.30 29.59 -8.49
C MET A 51 31.47 28.71 -8.98
N PRO A 52 31.36 27.37 -8.97
CA PRO A 52 32.26 26.56 -9.75
C PRO A 52 31.95 26.79 -11.23
N ASP A 53 33.04 27.10 -11.94
CA ASP A 53 33.11 27.41 -13.35
C ASP A 53 32.36 26.37 -14.19
N SER A 54 31.51 26.91 -15.05
CA SER A 54 30.75 26.20 -16.06
C SER A 54 31.67 25.73 -17.17
N GLN A 55 32.35 24.58 -17.05
CA GLN A 55 32.99 23.90 -18.20
C GLN A 55 33.18 22.40 -18.00
N GLU A 56 32.10 21.62 -18.09
CA GLU A 56 32.18 20.27 -18.68
C GLU A 56 30.94 20.05 -19.55
N GLN A 57 30.95 20.68 -20.73
CA GLN A 57 30.21 20.20 -21.89
C GLN A 57 30.75 18.82 -22.24
N HIS A 58 30.22 17.77 -21.61
CA HIS A 58 30.32 16.41 -22.11
C HIS A 58 29.55 16.31 -23.42
N ARG A 59 30.31 16.63 -24.47
CA ARG A 59 30.24 16.16 -25.84
C ARG A 59 29.70 14.72 -25.91
N TRP A 60 28.40 14.60 -26.11
CA TRP A 60 27.75 13.37 -26.59
C TRP A 60 28.06 13.21 -28.08
N GLU A 61 29.32 12.90 -28.41
CA GLU A 61 29.69 12.38 -29.73
C GLU A 61 29.51 10.86 -29.69
N GLY A 62 28.63 10.33 -30.56
CA GLY A 62 28.64 8.90 -30.90
C GLY A 62 27.44 8.09 -30.43
N VAL A 63 26.21 8.57 -30.65
CA VAL A 63 25.11 7.64 -30.89
C VAL A 63 24.95 7.55 -32.40
N GLU A 64 25.48 6.47 -32.98
CA GLU A 64 25.21 6.12 -34.37
C GLU A 64 23.68 6.06 -34.56
N PRO A 65 23.13 6.70 -35.61
CA PRO A 65 21.73 6.53 -35.94
C PRO A 65 21.50 5.05 -36.22
N ILE A 66 20.67 4.41 -35.38
CA ILE A 66 20.14 3.07 -35.65
C ILE A 66 19.51 3.16 -37.04
N PRO A 67 19.95 2.34 -38.02
CA PRO A 67 19.36 2.35 -39.34
C PRO A 67 17.88 2.08 -39.17
N ALA A 68 17.05 2.97 -39.71
CA ALA A 68 15.63 2.76 -39.85
C ALA A 68 15.44 1.36 -40.46
N GLY A 69 14.96 0.43 -39.63
CA GLY A 69 14.48 -0.85 -40.13
C GLY A 69 13.44 -0.56 -41.20
N PRO A 70 13.33 -1.42 -42.22
CA PRO A 70 12.41 -1.21 -43.33
C PRO A 70 11.04 -0.87 -42.76
N ASP A 71 10.47 0.24 -43.24
CA ASP A 71 9.12 0.66 -42.96
C ASP A 71 8.21 -0.56 -43.10
N GLU A 72 7.89 -1.20 -41.97
CA GLU A 72 6.72 -2.05 -41.87
C GLU A 72 5.55 -1.08 -41.96
N LEU A 73 5.25 -0.79 -43.22
CA LEU A 73 3.97 -0.34 -43.72
C LEU A 73 2.94 -1.29 -43.08
N TYR A 74 2.45 -0.92 -41.90
CA TYR A 74 1.23 -1.47 -41.37
C TYR A 74 0.16 -1.11 -42.38
N ASP A 75 -0.11 -2.06 -43.26
CA ASP A 75 -1.25 -2.10 -44.14
C ASP A 75 -2.49 -2.21 -43.24
N GLU A 76 -2.92 -1.04 -42.73
CA GLU A 76 -4.18 -0.83 -42.04
C GLU A 76 -5.33 -0.85 -43.05
N THR A 77 -5.31 -1.83 -43.96
CA THR A 77 -6.50 -2.33 -44.66
C THR A 77 -7.06 -3.51 -43.88
N LEU A 78 -7.30 -3.27 -42.58
CA LEU A 78 -8.30 -4.02 -41.82
C LEU A 78 -9.67 -3.71 -42.43
N ARG A 79 -9.94 -4.49 -43.47
CA ARG A 79 -11.20 -4.77 -44.14
C ARG A 79 -12.38 -4.51 -43.21
N ALA A 80 -13.12 -3.45 -43.49
CA ALA A 80 -14.39 -3.12 -42.83
C ALA A 80 -15.55 -4.10 -43.18
N ASP A 81 -15.25 -5.28 -43.74
CA ASP A 81 -16.24 -6.22 -44.26
C ASP A 81 -16.57 -7.39 -43.33
N ASP A 82 -15.87 -7.56 -42.21
CA ASP A 82 -16.07 -8.67 -41.27
C ASP A 82 -16.76 -8.24 -39.95
N ILE A 83 -17.69 -7.29 -40.02
CA ILE A 83 -18.66 -7.07 -38.95
C ILE A 83 -19.81 -8.08 -39.15
N PRO A 84 -19.97 -9.11 -38.31
CA PRO A 84 -21.12 -10.00 -38.41
C PRO A 84 -22.40 -9.17 -38.25
N PRO A 85 -23.41 -9.34 -39.12
CA PRO A 85 -24.62 -8.56 -39.06
C PRO A 85 -25.28 -8.72 -37.69
N ILE A 86 -25.54 -7.58 -37.04
CA ILE A 86 -26.36 -7.50 -35.83
C ILE A 86 -27.76 -8.00 -36.21
N VAL A 87 -28.07 -9.25 -35.85
CA VAL A 87 -29.39 -9.85 -36.01
C VAL A 87 -30.35 -9.08 -35.11
N ARG A 88 -31.13 -8.17 -35.69
CA ARG A 88 -32.29 -7.57 -35.01
C ARG A 88 -33.36 -8.66 -34.85
N PRO A 89 -33.83 -8.93 -33.62
CA PRO A 89 -34.93 -9.84 -33.40
C PRO A 89 -36.24 -9.10 -33.69
N GLY A 90 -36.95 -9.54 -34.72
CA GLY A 90 -38.32 -9.13 -34.97
C GLY A 90 -38.55 -8.63 -36.39
N GLU A 91 -38.67 -9.56 -37.33
CA GLU A 91 -39.55 -9.36 -38.49
C GLU A 91 -40.02 -10.73 -38.98
N GLU A 92 -41.31 -10.96 -38.78
CA GLU A 92 -42.06 -12.13 -39.16
C GLU A 92 -42.36 -12.12 -40.68
N THR A 93 -42.31 -13.31 -41.27
CA THR A 93 -43.11 -13.77 -42.42
C THR A 93 -42.69 -13.30 -43.83
N GLN A 94 -42.11 -14.23 -44.59
CA GLN A 94 -42.77 -14.83 -45.78
C GLN A 94 -41.95 -16.00 -46.34
N THR A 95 -42.58 -17.18 -46.35
CA THR A 95 -42.16 -18.40 -47.04
C THR A 95 -42.23 -18.23 -48.56
N PRO A 96 -41.27 -18.80 -49.31
CA PRO A 96 -41.65 -19.73 -50.37
C PRO A 96 -40.67 -20.92 -50.46
N PRO A 97 -40.82 -21.82 -51.44
CA PRO A 97 -41.42 -23.12 -51.27
C PRO A 97 -40.37 -24.23 -51.09
N THR A 98 -40.84 -25.32 -50.50
CA THR A 98 -40.41 -26.71 -50.61
C THR A 98 -39.45 -27.01 -51.77
N GLU A 99 -38.15 -26.85 -51.54
CA GLU A 99 -37.13 -27.59 -52.26
C GLU A 99 -36.57 -28.67 -51.35
N THR A 100 -36.89 -29.90 -51.72
CA THR A 100 -36.39 -31.17 -51.22
C THR A 100 -34.88 -31.27 -51.46
N ARG A 101 -34.09 -30.43 -50.80
CA ARG A 101 -32.63 -30.44 -50.95
C ARG A 101 -32.06 -31.49 -50.02
N ARG A 102 -31.95 -32.69 -50.59
CA ARG A 102 -31.08 -33.82 -50.18
C ARG A 102 -30.17 -33.45 -49.03
N ARG A 103 -30.57 -33.90 -47.83
CA ARG A 103 -29.74 -34.00 -46.64
C ARG A 103 -28.62 -34.99 -46.97
N ARG A 104 -27.59 -34.53 -47.71
CA ARG A 104 -26.25 -35.11 -47.61
C ARG A 104 -25.86 -34.84 -46.17
N VAL A 105 -26.00 -35.87 -45.35
CA VAL A 105 -25.19 -36.04 -44.15
C VAL A 105 -23.76 -35.80 -44.60
N ARG A 106 -23.29 -34.57 -44.45
CA ARG A 106 -21.92 -34.17 -44.73
C ARG A 106 -21.13 -34.94 -43.69
N GLN A 107 -20.54 -36.06 -44.14
CA GLN A 107 -19.72 -36.89 -43.28
C GLN A 107 -18.67 -35.97 -42.64
N PRO A 108 -18.51 -36.00 -41.30
CA PRO A 108 -17.49 -35.22 -40.60
C PRO A 108 -16.07 -35.79 -40.83
N SER A 109 -15.81 -36.40 -41.98
CA SER A 109 -14.56 -37.07 -42.35
C SER A 109 -13.55 -36.15 -43.05
N GLU A 110 -13.96 -34.93 -43.45
CA GLU A 110 -13.09 -33.95 -44.09
C GLU A 110 -13.14 -32.58 -43.39
N ARG A 111 -13.34 -32.56 -42.07
CA ARG A 111 -12.70 -31.50 -41.28
C ARG A 111 -11.21 -31.76 -41.36
N THR A 112 -10.59 -31.02 -42.26
CA THR A 112 -9.26 -31.16 -42.82
C THR A 112 -8.22 -31.38 -41.73
N ALA A 113 -7.22 -32.23 -42.01
CA ALA A 113 -6.04 -32.38 -41.17
C ALA A 113 -5.42 -31.02 -40.80
N GLU A 114 -5.54 -30.03 -41.71
CA GLU A 114 -5.14 -28.64 -41.50
C GLU A 114 -5.86 -27.93 -40.34
N GLU A 115 -7.15 -28.20 -40.09
CA GLU A 115 -7.86 -27.60 -38.95
C GLU A 115 -7.46 -28.27 -37.63
N ARG A 116 -7.09 -29.56 -37.65
CA ARG A 116 -6.50 -30.23 -36.49
C ARG A 116 -5.07 -29.77 -36.20
N ASP A 117 -4.30 -29.40 -37.22
CA ASP A 117 -2.96 -28.83 -37.06
C ASP A 117 -3.01 -27.38 -36.56
N ARG A 118 -3.97 -26.55 -37.04
CA ARG A 118 -4.18 -25.20 -36.50
C ARG A 118 -4.63 -25.19 -35.02
N ILE A 119 -5.46 -26.14 -34.60
CA ILE A 119 -5.86 -26.25 -33.19
C ILE A 119 -4.69 -26.69 -32.29
N ARG A 120 -3.68 -27.38 -32.84
CA ARG A 120 -2.46 -27.78 -32.11
C ARG A 120 -1.46 -26.64 -31.94
N GLU A 121 -1.43 -25.69 -32.86
CA GLU A 121 -0.47 -24.58 -32.83
C GLU A 121 -0.86 -23.46 -31.84
N ILE A 122 -2.14 -23.34 -31.49
CA ILE A 122 -2.64 -22.28 -30.57
C ILE A 122 -2.51 -22.68 -29.08
N GLN A 123 -2.27 -23.95 -28.74
CA GLN A 123 -2.29 -24.41 -27.33
C GLN A 123 -0.98 -24.44 -26.52
N PRO A 124 0.26 -24.30 -27.06
CA PRO A 124 1.45 -24.38 -26.22
C PRO A 124 1.66 -23.14 -25.32
N GLU A 125 1.08 -21.99 -25.67
CA GLU A 125 1.21 -20.76 -24.87
C GLU A 125 0.32 -20.75 -23.62
N LEU A 126 -0.86 -21.37 -23.69
CA LEU A 126 -1.79 -21.49 -22.56
C LEU A 126 -1.29 -22.47 -21.49
N ILE A 127 -0.51 -23.49 -21.88
CA ILE A 127 -0.01 -24.52 -20.95
C ILE A 127 1.23 -24.03 -20.17
N ARG A 128 2.02 -23.10 -20.73
CA ARG A 128 3.16 -22.50 -20.00
C ARG A 128 2.76 -21.46 -18.94
N GLN A 129 1.52 -20.96 -18.97
CA GLN A 129 1.02 -20.00 -17.98
C GLN A 129 0.43 -20.62 -16.70
N GLN A 130 0.25 -21.95 -16.61
CA GLN A 130 -0.56 -22.56 -15.55
C GLN A 130 0.20 -23.13 -14.33
N ARG A 131 1.47 -22.80 -14.11
CA ARG A 131 2.20 -23.21 -12.88
C ARG A 131 2.80 -22.12 -11.97
N PRO A 132 2.50 -20.81 -12.07
CA PRO A 132 2.84 -19.87 -11.00
C PRO A 132 1.68 -19.80 -9.98
N GLY A 133 1.89 -20.24 -8.74
CA GLY A 133 0.89 -20.04 -7.69
C GLY A 133 0.96 -20.94 -6.47
N ARG A 134 1.74 -22.04 -6.51
CA ARG A 134 1.90 -22.90 -5.33
C ARG A 134 2.91 -22.34 -4.32
N LEU A 135 3.92 -21.61 -4.79
CA LEU A 135 4.93 -21.02 -3.92
C LEU A 135 4.43 -19.72 -3.25
N ALA A 136 3.49 -18.98 -3.87
CA ALA A 136 2.89 -17.77 -3.30
C ALA A 136 2.24 -17.97 -1.92
N ILE A 137 1.75 -19.18 -1.62
CA ILE A 137 1.06 -19.49 -0.35
C ILE A 137 2.05 -19.88 0.75
N ALA A 138 3.32 -20.14 0.40
CA ALA A 138 4.32 -20.62 1.35
C ALA A 138 4.49 -19.72 2.59
N PRO A 139 4.58 -18.37 2.49
CA PRO A 139 4.76 -17.52 3.66
C PRO A 139 3.56 -17.58 4.63
N LEU A 140 2.34 -17.64 4.11
CA LEU A 140 1.12 -17.80 4.91
C LEU A 140 1.12 -19.15 5.63
N ALA A 141 1.49 -20.22 4.92
CA ALA A 141 1.58 -21.55 5.50
C ALA A 141 2.64 -21.61 6.61
N PHE A 142 3.83 -21.05 6.40
CA PHE A 142 4.86 -20.96 7.43
C PHE A 142 4.41 -20.13 8.63
N GLY A 143 3.70 -19.03 8.39
CA GLY A 143 3.09 -18.21 9.44
C GLY A 143 2.11 -18.98 10.32
N LEU A 144 1.20 -19.72 9.70
CA LEU A 144 0.22 -20.56 10.40
C LEU A 144 0.88 -21.73 11.14
N ILE A 145 1.92 -22.34 10.55
CA ILE A 145 2.69 -23.40 11.21
C ILE A 145 3.41 -22.83 12.43
N GLY A 146 4.06 -21.68 12.30
CA GLY A 146 4.73 -20.99 13.40
C GLY A 146 3.77 -20.62 14.53
N LEU A 147 2.61 -20.03 14.19
CA LEU A 147 1.57 -19.70 15.14
C LEU A 147 1.01 -20.94 15.85
N GLY A 148 0.70 -22.00 15.10
CA GLY A 148 0.22 -23.25 15.66
C GLY A 148 1.25 -23.91 16.59
N SER A 149 2.53 -23.79 16.25
CA SER A 149 3.64 -24.28 17.09
C SER A 149 3.77 -23.46 18.38
N LEU A 150 3.56 -22.14 18.32
CA LEU A 150 3.55 -21.26 19.49
C LEU A 150 2.40 -21.60 20.43
N LEU A 151 1.17 -21.70 19.91
CA LEU A 151 -0.02 -22.07 20.68
C LEU A 151 0.10 -23.47 21.30
N LEU A 152 0.77 -24.38 20.60
CA LEU A 152 1.06 -25.70 21.16
C LEU A 152 2.07 -25.57 22.32
N ALA A 153 3.12 -24.77 22.16
CA ALA A 153 4.17 -24.57 23.16
C ALA A 153 3.66 -23.89 24.45
N GLU A 154 2.67 -23.00 24.35
CA GLU A 154 1.99 -22.38 25.51
C GLU A 154 1.43 -23.43 26.48
N ASN A 155 0.97 -24.58 26.00
CA ASN A 155 0.49 -25.67 26.86
C ASN A 155 1.62 -26.40 27.63
N PHE A 156 2.87 -26.20 27.23
CA PHE A 156 4.04 -26.90 27.82
C PHE A 156 4.98 -25.98 28.58
N VAL A 157 4.86 -24.65 28.43
CA VAL A 157 5.74 -23.66 29.05
C VAL A 157 4.88 -22.70 29.86
N GLU A 158 4.88 -22.87 31.19
CA GLU A 158 4.03 -22.10 32.13
C GLU A 158 4.31 -20.58 32.12
N GLU A 159 5.46 -20.13 31.60
CA GLU A 159 5.84 -18.71 31.52
C GLU A 159 5.56 -18.06 30.15
N LEU A 160 5.03 -18.81 29.18
CA LEU A 160 4.81 -18.29 27.83
C LEU A 160 3.39 -17.76 27.66
N GLU A 161 3.11 -16.56 28.16
CA GLU A 161 1.82 -15.90 27.91
C GLU A 161 1.77 -15.33 26.48
N ILE A 162 1.05 -16.01 25.59
CA ILE A 162 0.82 -15.50 24.23
C ILE A 162 -0.32 -14.49 24.29
N THR A 163 0.03 -13.22 24.27
CA THR A 163 -0.99 -12.17 24.17
C THR A 163 -1.76 -12.28 22.85
N ALA A 164 -3.06 -11.99 22.87
CA ALA A 164 -3.87 -11.97 21.65
C ALA A 164 -3.28 -11.02 20.58
N GLY A 165 -2.63 -9.93 21.03
CA GLY A 165 -1.89 -9.01 20.17
C GLY A 165 -0.75 -9.68 19.40
N ALA A 166 0.06 -10.52 20.05
CA ALA A 166 1.15 -11.24 19.40
C ALA A 166 0.63 -12.19 18.30
N ALA A 167 -0.46 -12.92 18.56
CA ALA A 167 -1.09 -13.79 17.56
C ALA A 167 -1.59 -13.01 16.33
N ILE A 168 -2.23 -11.85 16.55
CA ILE A 168 -2.68 -10.96 15.47
C ILE A 168 -1.49 -10.45 14.64
N ILE A 169 -0.39 -10.03 15.28
CA ILE A 169 0.82 -9.57 14.59
C ILE A 169 1.39 -10.68 13.70
N ILE A 170 1.49 -11.91 14.21
CA ILE A 170 2.01 -13.05 13.44
C ILE A 170 1.13 -13.31 12.22
N LEU A 171 -0.20 -13.33 12.38
CA LEU A 171 -1.13 -13.54 11.28
C LEU A 171 -1.06 -12.42 10.24
N LEU A 172 -1.10 -11.16 10.69
CA LEU A 172 -1.06 -9.99 9.82
C LEU A 172 0.29 -9.94 9.07
N GLY A 173 1.40 -10.13 9.77
CA GLY A 173 2.74 -10.19 9.19
C GLY A 173 2.86 -11.28 8.14
N SER A 174 2.33 -12.47 8.40
CA SER A 174 2.33 -13.58 7.45
C SER A 174 1.51 -13.26 6.20
N PHE A 175 0.35 -12.62 6.36
CA PHE A 175 -0.50 -12.18 5.25
C PHE A 175 0.18 -11.11 4.38
N VAL A 176 0.80 -10.11 5.01
CA VAL A 176 1.58 -9.07 4.32
C VAL A 176 2.74 -9.71 3.54
N LEU A 177 3.50 -10.59 4.18
CA LEU A 177 4.66 -11.25 3.58
C LEU A 177 4.24 -12.10 2.37
N THR A 178 3.10 -12.77 2.47
CA THR A 178 2.47 -13.52 1.36
C THR A 178 2.12 -12.62 0.19
N THR A 179 1.56 -11.44 0.46
CA THR A 179 1.21 -10.46 -0.57
C THR A 179 2.45 -9.95 -1.30
N VAL A 180 3.51 -9.63 -0.56
CA VAL A 180 4.80 -9.21 -1.12
C VAL A 180 5.44 -10.33 -1.94
N PHE A 181 5.45 -11.56 -1.44
CA PHE A 181 6.02 -12.71 -2.16
C PHE A 181 5.23 -13.03 -3.44
N ARG A 182 3.90 -12.97 -3.37
CA ARG A 182 3.02 -13.12 -4.53
C ARG A 182 3.31 -12.07 -5.60
N PHE A 183 3.68 -10.84 -5.21
CA PHE A 183 4.12 -9.83 -6.16
C PHE A 183 5.39 -10.26 -6.91
N PHE A 184 6.41 -10.78 -6.21
CA PHE A 184 7.63 -11.27 -6.84
C PHE A 184 7.38 -12.43 -7.81
N GLU A 185 6.47 -13.34 -7.48
CA GLU A 185 6.10 -14.44 -8.37
C GLU A 185 5.29 -13.99 -9.59
N SER A 186 4.46 -12.96 -9.44
CA SER A 186 3.50 -12.53 -10.48
C SER A 186 4.14 -11.76 -11.62
N GLY A 187 5.48 -11.71 -11.67
CA GLY A 187 6.29 -11.39 -12.85
C GLY A 187 5.62 -10.39 -13.79
N ARG A 188 5.68 -9.10 -13.42
CA ARG A 188 5.35 -7.93 -14.27
C ARG A 188 3.89 -7.45 -14.33
N ARG A 189 2.86 -8.22 -13.91
CA ARG A 189 1.45 -7.85 -14.17
C ARG A 189 0.64 -7.24 -13.00
N GLN A 190 1.14 -7.19 -11.77
CA GLN A 190 0.37 -6.66 -10.62
C GLN A 190 1.07 -5.50 -9.92
N ARG A 191 1.28 -4.39 -10.64
CA ARG A 191 1.97 -3.19 -10.15
C ARG A 191 1.38 -2.64 -8.85
N GLY A 192 0.05 -2.64 -8.74
CA GLY A 192 -0.65 -2.19 -7.54
C GLY A 192 -0.43 -3.09 -6.32
N LEU A 193 -0.15 -4.39 -6.50
CA LEU A 193 -0.03 -5.33 -5.38
C LEU A 193 1.26 -5.10 -4.56
N PHE A 194 2.35 -4.69 -5.22
CA PHE A 194 3.59 -4.35 -4.51
C PHE A 194 3.42 -3.14 -3.62
N PHE A 195 2.85 -2.07 -4.18
CA PHE A 195 2.57 -0.86 -3.43
C PHE A 195 1.69 -1.16 -2.22
N VAL A 196 0.59 -1.89 -2.42
CA VAL A 196 -0.30 -2.32 -1.32
C VAL A 196 0.46 -3.18 -0.31
N GLY A 197 1.30 -4.11 -0.76
CA GLY A 197 2.11 -4.96 0.12
C GLY A 197 3.08 -4.16 0.98
N ILE A 198 3.77 -3.17 0.42
CA ILE A 198 4.67 -2.29 1.18
C ILE A 198 3.90 -1.41 2.15
N VAL A 199 2.79 -0.80 1.73
CA VAL A 199 1.98 0.05 2.62
C VAL A 199 1.46 -0.77 3.80
N LEU A 200 0.93 -1.97 3.54
CA LEU A 200 0.49 -2.88 4.60
C LEU A 200 1.66 -3.32 5.50
N LEU A 201 2.85 -3.52 4.95
CA LEU A 201 4.04 -3.87 5.74
C LEU A 201 4.44 -2.74 6.68
N ILE A 202 4.41 -1.50 6.21
CA ILE A 202 4.77 -0.35 7.03
C ILE A 202 3.72 -0.11 8.11
N TRP A 203 2.43 -0.11 7.75
CA TRP A 203 1.34 0.05 8.72
C TRP A 203 1.29 -1.10 9.72
N GLY A 204 1.43 -2.35 9.25
CA GLY A 204 1.52 -3.53 10.10
C GLY A 204 2.73 -3.46 11.03
N GLY A 205 3.87 -2.92 10.57
CA GLY A 205 5.04 -2.66 11.38
C GLY A 205 4.80 -1.61 12.47
N VAL A 206 4.13 -0.50 12.16
CA VAL A 206 3.76 0.53 13.15
C VAL A 206 2.81 -0.02 14.20
N VAL A 207 1.78 -0.76 13.78
CA VAL A 207 0.84 -1.42 14.71
C VAL A 207 1.56 -2.45 15.57
N ALA A 208 2.45 -3.27 14.98
CA ALA A 208 3.22 -4.25 15.72
C ALA A 208 4.15 -3.59 16.74
N LEU A 209 4.80 -2.47 16.40
CA LEU A 209 5.63 -1.71 17.32
C LEU A 209 4.82 -1.15 18.49
N ASN A 210 3.63 -0.61 18.21
CA ASN A 210 2.74 -0.08 19.24
C ASN A 210 2.31 -1.19 20.23
N VAL A 211 1.88 -2.35 19.73
CA VAL A 211 1.46 -3.50 20.57
C VAL A 211 2.63 -4.11 21.35
N LEU A 212 3.84 -4.14 20.80
CA LEU A 212 5.02 -4.72 21.48
C LEU A 212 5.64 -3.78 22.52
N ARG A 213 5.25 -2.50 22.54
CA ARG A 213 5.87 -1.45 23.34
C ARG A 213 4.80 -0.46 23.82
N GLU A 214 3.77 -0.98 24.49
CA GLU A 214 2.51 -0.29 24.85
C GLU A 214 2.71 1.13 25.40
N ASP A 215 3.83 1.43 26.07
CA ASP A 215 4.09 2.75 26.67
C ASP A 215 5.12 3.62 25.94
N LYS A 216 5.86 3.09 24.96
CA LYS A 216 6.99 3.81 24.34
C LYS A 216 6.67 4.45 23.00
N PHE A 217 5.54 4.08 22.40
CA PHE A 217 5.18 4.48 21.04
C PHE A 217 3.69 4.86 20.96
N PRO A 218 3.28 6.01 21.52
CA PRO A 218 1.91 6.48 21.43
C PRO A 218 1.53 6.74 19.97
N LEU A 219 0.40 6.21 19.51
CA LEU A 219 -0.04 6.34 18.11
C LEU A 219 -0.16 7.80 17.66
N ASP A 220 -0.44 8.70 18.60
CA ASP A 220 -0.58 10.14 18.41
C ASP A 220 0.72 10.83 17.99
N GLU A 221 1.87 10.23 18.28
CA GLU A 221 3.18 10.75 17.87
C GLU A 221 3.72 10.09 16.59
N PHE A 222 3.25 8.88 16.26
CA PHE A 222 3.81 8.09 15.16
C PHE A 222 3.02 8.16 13.85
N TRP A 223 1.89 8.86 13.81
CA TRP A 223 1.15 9.07 12.58
C TRP A 223 1.98 9.71 11.44
N PRO A 224 2.96 10.62 11.66
CA PRO A 224 3.78 11.15 10.55
C PRO A 224 4.59 10.04 9.88
N LEU A 225 5.01 9.02 10.64
CA LEU A 225 5.74 7.87 10.12
C LEU A 225 4.88 7.04 9.17
N THR A 226 3.57 6.97 9.39
CA THR A 226 2.65 6.29 8.46
C THR A 226 2.60 7.00 7.11
N ILE A 227 2.61 8.34 7.11
CA ILE A 227 2.62 9.16 5.89
C ILE A 227 3.97 9.02 5.18
N ALA A 228 5.09 9.11 5.90
CA ALA A 228 6.43 8.83 5.36
C ALA A 228 6.49 7.44 4.76
N GLY A 229 5.87 6.46 5.42
CA GLY A 229 5.77 5.10 4.96
C GLY A 229 5.11 4.98 3.58
N VAL A 230 3.96 5.64 3.41
CA VAL A 230 3.28 5.68 2.10
C VAL A 230 4.13 6.41 1.05
N GLY A 231 4.78 7.52 1.42
CA GLY A 231 5.73 8.22 0.54
C GLY A 231 6.91 7.34 0.12
N ALA A 232 7.51 6.61 1.06
CA ALA A 232 8.56 5.64 0.81
C ALA A 232 8.08 4.50 -0.08
N ALA A 233 6.84 4.02 0.11
CA ALA A 233 6.25 2.99 -0.74
C ALA A 233 6.17 3.45 -2.21
N PHE A 234 5.83 4.72 -2.46
CA PHE A 234 5.87 5.30 -3.81
C PHE A 234 7.29 5.29 -4.40
N PHE A 235 8.30 5.73 -3.63
CA PHE A 235 9.69 5.72 -4.07
C PHE A 235 10.23 4.33 -4.35
N ILE A 236 9.99 3.38 -3.44
CA ILE A 236 10.41 1.99 -3.60
C ILE A 236 9.71 1.39 -4.82
N THR A 237 8.41 1.62 -4.98
CA THR A 237 7.66 1.17 -6.17
C THR A 237 8.24 1.75 -7.45
N PHE A 238 8.58 3.04 -7.47
CA PHE A 238 9.24 3.68 -8.60
C PHE A 238 10.60 3.05 -8.91
N LEU A 239 11.42 2.78 -7.90
CA LEU A 239 12.77 2.22 -8.06
C LEU A 239 12.75 0.78 -8.63
N PHE A 240 11.75 0.00 -8.26
CA PHE A 240 11.55 -1.36 -8.78
C PHE A 240 10.76 -1.39 -10.10
N GLU A 241 10.20 -0.27 -10.54
CA GLU A 241 9.43 -0.21 -11.79
C GLU A 241 10.33 0.05 -12.99
N ARG A 242 10.42 -0.95 -13.89
CA ARG A 242 11.24 -0.87 -15.11
C ARG A 242 10.95 0.34 -16.01
N ASN A 243 9.70 0.82 -16.01
CA ASN A 243 9.25 1.89 -16.88
C ASN A 243 9.31 3.29 -16.24
N HIS A 244 9.94 3.41 -15.07
CA HIS A 244 10.23 4.65 -14.34
C HIS A 244 9.21 5.76 -14.60
N GLN A 245 7.93 5.49 -14.32
CA GLN A 245 6.88 6.48 -14.56
C GLN A 245 7.08 7.61 -13.55
N ALA A 246 7.52 8.77 -14.03
CA ALA A 246 7.77 9.96 -13.20
C ALA A 246 6.56 10.36 -12.34
N GLY A 247 5.36 9.95 -12.74
CA GLY A 247 4.12 10.17 -11.99
C GLY A 247 4.07 9.55 -10.58
N LEU A 248 4.92 8.56 -10.24
CA LEU A 248 5.00 8.03 -8.86
C LEU A 248 5.97 8.80 -7.97
N VAL A 249 6.96 9.47 -8.55
CA VAL A 249 7.98 10.20 -7.79
C VAL A 249 7.37 11.43 -7.14
N PHE A 250 6.55 12.17 -7.89
CA PHE A 250 5.91 13.39 -7.41
C PHE A 250 5.05 13.19 -6.14
N PRO A 251 4.08 12.25 -6.09
CA PRO A 251 3.32 12.00 -4.86
C PRO A 251 4.22 11.47 -3.73
N GLY A 252 5.26 10.68 -4.04
CA GLY A 252 6.25 10.24 -3.06
C GLY A 252 6.98 11.40 -2.39
N ILE A 253 7.46 12.37 -3.17
CA ILE A 253 8.11 13.58 -2.65
C ILE A 253 7.14 14.39 -1.78
N ILE A 254 5.91 14.62 -2.26
CA ILE A 254 4.91 15.39 -1.49
C ILE A 254 4.62 14.73 -0.16
N LEU A 255 4.42 13.41 -0.13
CA LEU A 255 4.13 12.67 1.10
C LEU A 255 5.33 12.66 2.05
N MET A 256 6.55 12.52 1.54
CA MET A 256 7.76 12.61 2.37
C MET A 256 7.93 14.01 2.97
N PHE A 257 7.69 15.06 2.18
CA PHE A 257 7.75 16.42 2.66
C PHE A 257 6.65 16.70 3.70
N ALA A 258 5.41 16.30 3.41
CA ALA A 258 4.28 16.42 4.33
C ALA A 258 4.53 15.67 5.65
N SER A 259 5.12 14.47 5.58
CA SER A 259 5.53 13.71 6.75
C SER A 259 6.63 14.43 7.54
N GLY A 260 7.63 15.02 6.88
CA GLY A 260 8.66 15.79 7.55
C GLY A 260 8.09 17.00 8.30
N VAL A 261 7.17 17.74 7.68
CA VAL A 261 6.45 18.85 8.33
C VAL A 261 5.60 18.35 9.50
N ALA A 262 4.82 17.29 9.30
CA ALA A 262 4.02 16.68 10.34
C ALA A 262 4.88 16.22 11.53
N PHE A 263 6.04 15.64 11.27
CA PHE A 263 6.98 15.19 12.30
C PHE A 263 7.54 16.37 13.10
N LEU A 264 7.87 17.49 12.45
CA LEU A 264 8.31 18.71 13.14
C LEU A 264 7.22 19.32 14.03
N ILE A 265 5.96 19.26 13.60
CA ILE A 265 4.80 19.68 14.40
C ILE A 265 4.62 18.74 15.61
N THR A 266 4.71 17.43 15.39
CA THR A 266 4.57 16.44 16.47
C THR A 266 5.66 16.57 17.53
N LEU A 267 6.88 16.92 17.13
CA LEU A 267 7.98 17.16 18.06
C LEU A 267 7.94 18.54 18.74
N ASP A 268 6.91 19.35 18.50
CA ASP A 268 6.76 20.72 18.99
C ASP A 268 7.98 21.61 18.68
N VAL A 269 8.70 21.30 17.60
CA VAL A 269 9.87 22.08 17.15
C VAL A 269 9.42 23.38 16.50
N ILE A 270 8.23 23.36 15.91
CA ILE A 270 7.57 24.50 15.29
C ILE A 270 6.65 25.11 16.36
N GLY A 271 6.97 26.34 16.81
CA GLY A 271 6.21 27.02 17.86
C GLY A 271 4.70 27.12 17.56
N SER A 272 3.90 27.20 18.63
CA SER A 272 2.43 27.19 18.60
C SER A 272 1.82 28.16 17.59
N ASP A 273 2.44 29.35 17.41
CA ASP A 273 1.97 30.38 16.49
C ASP A 273 1.86 29.89 15.03
N VAL A 274 2.79 29.04 14.59
CA VAL A 274 2.79 28.50 13.22
C VAL A 274 1.72 27.41 13.09
N THR A 275 1.56 26.58 14.11
CA THR A 275 0.53 25.53 14.13
C THR A 275 -0.87 26.15 14.09
N ASP A 276 -1.09 27.22 14.84
CA ASP A 276 -2.34 27.98 14.84
C ASP A 276 -2.60 28.62 13.47
N ALA A 277 -1.58 29.23 12.86
CA ALA A 277 -1.71 29.76 11.50
C ALA A 277 -2.04 28.64 10.49
N VAL A 278 -1.38 27.48 10.55
CA VAL A 278 -1.68 26.34 9.67
C VAL A 278 -3.12 25.87 9.88
N LYS A 279 -3.60 25.84 11.13
CA LYS A 279 -4.97 25.47 11.47
C LYS A 279 -6.01 26.48 10.96
N ASP A 280 -5.68 27.75 10.88
CA ASP A 280 -6.57 28.77 10.31
C ASP A 280 -6.57 28.72 8.78
N PHE A 281 -5.43 28.40 8.15
CA PHE A 281 -5.24 28.46 6.70
C PHE A 281 -5.27 27.12 5.97
N TRP A 282 -5.46 25.96 6.64
CA TRP A 282 -5.49 24.66 5.97
C TRP A 282 -6.52 24.56 4.82
N PRO A 283 -7.74 25.14 4.89
CA PRO A 283 -8.69 25.06 3.78
C PRO A 283 -8.17 25.80 2.55
N LEU A 284 -7.45 26.91 2.76
CA LEU A 284 -6.81 27.68 1.70
C LEU A 284 -5.69 26.87 1.04
N ILE A 285 -4.85 26.19 1.84
CA ILE A 285 -3.80 25.31 1.33
C ILE A 285 -4.40 24.20 0.47
N VAL A 286 -5.46 23.54 0.94
CA VAL A 286 -6.17 22.49 0.19
C VAL A 286 -6.76 23.06 -1.11
N ALA A 287 -7.35 24.26 -1.07
CA ALA A 287 -7.88 24.92 -2.26
C ALA A 287 -6.77 25.23 -3.28
N VAL A 288 -5.62 25.73 -2.85
CA VAL A 288 -4.46 26.02 -3.72
C VAL A 288 -3.90 24.73 -4.33
N VAL A 289 -3.74 23.67 -3.54
CA VAL A 289 -3.29 22.36 -4.04
C VAL A 289 -4.29 21.79 -5.05
N GLY A 290 -5.60 21.87 -4.76
CA GLY A 290 -6.65 21.46 -5.68
C GLY A 290 -6.63 22.24 -7.00
N LEU A 291 -6.43 23.56 -6.92
CA LEU A 291 -6.28 24.43 -8.08
C LEU A 291 -5.03 24.09 -8.91
N LEU A 292 -3.90 23.76 -8.27
CA LEU A 292 -2.67 23.34 -8.93
C LEU A 292 -2.79 21.97 -9.60
N LEU A 293 -3.56 21.05 -9.01
CA LEU A 293 -3.83 19.73 -9.58
C LEU A 293 -4.87 19.77 -10.70
N PHE A 294 -5.70 20.82 -10.76
CA PHE A 294 -6.78 20.94 -11.74
C PHE A 294 -6.29 20.86 -13.20
N PRO A 295 -5.25 21.59 -13.66
CA PRO A 295 -4.74 21.47 -15.03
C PRO A 295 -4.20 20.07 -15.36
N ALA A 296 -3.56 19.41 -14.39
CA ALA A 296 -3.01 18.07 -14.57
C ALA A 296 -4.12 17.04 -14.87
N ALA A 297 -5.34 17.26 -14.35
CA ALA A 297 -6.48 16.40 -14.63
C ALA A 297 -7.01 16.50 -16.06
N PHE A 298 -6.75 17.60 -16.79
CA PHE A 298 -7.22 17.80 -18.17
C PHE A 298 -6.21 17.40 -19.24
N GLN A 299 -4.99 17.01 -18.88
CA GLN A 299 -4.04 16.45 -19.82
C GLN A 299 -4.51 15.04 -20.22
N LYS A 300 -5.36 14.97 -21.27
CA LYS A 300 -5.78 13.72 -21.91
C LYS A 300 -4.54 12.93 -22.34
N ARG A 301 -4.45 11.70 -21.84
CA ARG A 301 -3.56 10.66 -22.36
C ARG A 301 -4.02 10.19 -23.73
#